data_AF-A0A7X6UGU3-F1
#
_entry.id   AF-A0A7X6UGU3-F1
#
_cell.length_a   1.000
_cell.length_b   1.000
_cell.length_c   1.000
_cell.angle_alpha   90.00
_cell.angle_beta   90.00
_cell.angle_gamma   90.00
#
_symmetry.space_group_name_H-M   'P 1'
#
loop_
_entity.id
_entity.type
_entity.pdbx_description
1 polymer ?
#
loop_
_entity_poly.entity_id
_entity_poly.type
_entity_poly.pdbx_seq_one_letter_code
_entity_poly.pdbx_strand_id
1 'polypeptide(L)'
;MIPALIILFLSALFLVWQGTLPLQIGFALMALSISAIIWRRIRRALTLRRIRLETKERKAKWGGIMTVVSGLSSFMGTSCHLFITRNDELVVEDVSGARLIPFPEIDRMALLYGRSVEKMGDRQLMKELGFRSIPHFSSVRAWVARNPRSRKRLLLVVRFQQPLNELEYSEMVVFSDIENLGNLRVFALRPEVAVKTAILPRRVRGKRRSLRKMTAPVLDHNQLK
;
A
#
# COMPACT_ATOMS: atom_id res chain seq x y z
N MET A 1 -5.79 15.60 -10.19
CA MET A 1 -7.06 16.23 -9.76
C MET A 1 -6.85 17.45 -8.88
N ILE A 2 -6.12 17.39 -7.75
CA ILE A 2 -5.75 18.63 -7.00
C ILE A 2 -5.01 19.66 -7.88
N PRO A 3 -3.99 19.29 -8.69
CA PRO A 3 -3.34 20.27 -9.57
C PRO A 3 -4.30 20.87 -10.60
N ALA A 4 -5.28 20.10 -11.10
CA ALA A 4 -6.29 20.62 -12.02
C ALA A 4 -7.21 21.66 -11.36
N LEU A 5 -7.56 21.48 -10.08
CA LEU A 5 -8.34 22.48 -9.33
C LEU A 5 -7.54 23.75 -9.06
N ILE A 6 -6.23 23.63 -8.80
CA ILE A 6 -5.33 24.79 -8.65
C ILE A 6 -5.20 25.53 -9.99
N ILE A 7 -5.03 24.81 -11.10
CA ILE A 7 -4.99 25.41 -12.43
C ILE A 7 -6.30 26.13 -12.73
N LEU A 8 -7.45 25.50 -12.44
CA LEU A 8 -8.77 26.12 -12.63
C LEU A 8 -8.92 27.41 -11.81
N PHE A 9 -8.47 27.40 -10.56
CA PHE A 9 -8.46 28.58 -9.70
C PHE A 9 -7.61 29.70 -10.30
N LEU A 10 -6.36 29.40 -10.68
CA LEU A 10 -5.43 30.37 -11.25
C LEU A 10 -5.92 30.90 -12.60
N SER A 11 -6.50 30.05 -13.45
CA SER A 11 -7.07 30.48 -14.72
C SER A 11 -8.29 31.37 -14.53
N ALA A 12 -9.18 31.05 -13.58
CA ALA A 12 -10.34 31.88 -13.27
C ALA A 12 -9.92 33.25 -12.74
N LEU A 13 -8.94 33.30 -11.84
CA LEU A 13 -8.37 34.54 -11.33
C LEU A 13 -7.76 35.40 -12.45
N PHE A 14 -7.00 34.77 -13.35
CA PHE A 14 -6.38 35.46 -14.48
C PHE A 14 -7.40 36.03 -15.47
N LEU A 15 -8.46 35.28 -15.77
CA LEU A 15 -9.52 35.73 -16.69
C LEU A 15 -10.36 36.88 -16.09
N VAL A 16 -10.61 36.86 -14.78
CA VAL A 16 -11.24 38.00 -14.09
C VAL A 16 -10.32 39.23 -14.13
N TRP A 17 -9.02 39.05 -13.88
CA TRP A 17 -8.04 40.13 -13.94
C TRP A 17 -7.94 40.78 -15.32
N GLN A 18 -8.01 39.98 -16.39
CA GLN A 18 -8.03 40.49 -17.77
C GLN A 18 -9.38 41.11 -18.18
N GLY A 19 -10.41 41.04 -17.34
CA GLY A 19 -11.74 41.54 -17.65
C GLY A 19 -12.50 40.71 -18.69
N THR A 20 -12.01 39.53 -19.06
CA THR A 20 -12.63 38.66 -20.06
C THR A 20 -13.76 37.80 -19.48
N LEU A 21 -13.77 37.60 -18.16
CA LEU A 21 -14.76 36.80 -17.46
C LEU A 21 -15.52 37.64 -16.42
N PRO A 22 -16.87 37.61 -16.41
CA PRO A 22 -17.67 38.34 -15.44
C PRO A 22 -17.29 38.00 -14.01
N LEU A 23 -17.19 39.03 -13.17
CA LEU A 23 -16.74 38.94 -11.77
C LEU A 23 -17.52 37.88 -10.97
N GLN A 24 -18.83 37.81 -11.18
CA GLN A 24 -19.73 36.84 -10.52
C GLN A 24 -19.36 35.38 -10.84
N ILE A 25 -19.16 35.08 -12.13
CA ILE A 25 -18.82 33.73 -12.60
C ILE A 25 -17.42 33.35 -12.14
N GLY A 26 -16.49 34.30 -12.15
CA GLY A 26 -15.11 34.08 -11.72
C GLY A 26 -15.01 33.74 -10.26
N PHE A 27 -15.71 34.49 -9.40
CA PHE A 27 -15.79 34.18 -7.98
C PHE A 27 -16.47 32.85 -7.70
N ALA A 28 -17.54 32.49 -8.43
CA ALA A 28 -18.18 31.19 -8.29
C ALA A 28 -17.20 30.03 -8.61
N LEU A 29 -16.45 30.11 -9.71
CA LEU A 29 -15.46 29.11 -10.10
C LEU A 29 -14.33 28.99 -9.07
N MET A 30 -13.82 30.14 -8.60
CA MET A 30 -12.79 30.20 -7.57
C MET A 30 -13.30 29.56 -6.26
N ALA A 31 -14.50 29.92 -5.80
CA ALA A 31 -15.11 29.35 -4.61
C ALA A 31 -15.34 27.84 -4.71
N LEU A 32 -15.85 27.35 -5.85
CA LEU A 32 -16.03 25.91 -6.09
C LEU A 32 -14.71 25.14 -6.04
N SER A 33 -13.64 25.70 -6.64
CA SER A 33 -12.33 25.05 -6.66
C SER A 33 -11.73 24.92 -5.26
N ILE A 34 -11.78 25.99 -4.45
CA ILE A 34 -11.30 26.00 -3.07
C ILE A 34 -12.15 25.05 -2.23
N SER A 35 -13.49 25.12 -2.35
CA SER A 35 -14.41 24.27 -1.61
C SER A 35 -14.16 22.78 -1.88
N ALA A 36 -13.93 22.41 -3.15
CA ALA A 36 -13.59 21.04 -3.52
C ALA A 36 -12.24 20.58 -2.95
N ILE A 37 -11.24 21.47 -2.88
CA ILE A 37 -9.94 21.18 -2.25
C ILE A 37 -10.12 20.96 -0.74
N ILE A 38 -10.82 21.87 -0.06
CA ILE A 38 -11.08 21.80 1.38
C ILE A 38 -11.87 20.52 1.71
N TRP A 39 -12.96 20.26 0.98
CA TRP A 39 -13.80 19.07 1.17
C TRP A 39 -12.99 17.77 1.07
N ARG A 40 -12.10 17.66 0.08
CA ARG A 40 -11.21 16.50 -0.05
C ARG A 40 -10.26 16.34 1.12
N ARG A 41 -9.69 17.44 1.63
CA ARG A 41 -8.82 17.39 2.82
C ARG A 41 -9.60 16.96 4.05
N ILE A 42 -10.80 17.50 4.25
CA ILE A 42 -11.68 17.14 5.38
C ILE A 42 -12.05 15.66 5.29
N ARG A 43 -12.56 15.17 4.15
CA ARG A 43 -12.89 13.75 3.98
C ARG A 43 -11.69 12.84 4.30
N ARG A 44 -10.50 13.19 3.80
CA ARG A 44 -9.29 12.43 4.08
C ARG A 44 -8.91 12.46 5.57
N ALA A 45 -9.07 13.59 6.24
CA ALA A 45 -8.83 13.69 7.67
C ALA A 45 -9.85 12.84 8.47
N LEU A 46 -11.11 12.85 8.06
CA LEU A 46 -12.16 12.03 8.67
C LEU A 46 -11.89 10.53 8.50
N THR A 47 -11.51 10.07 7.31
CA THR A 47 -11.16 8.65 7.10
C THR A 47 -9.96 8.25 7.94
N LEU A 48 -8.92 9.08 8.02
CA LEU A 48 -7.75 8.80 8.86
C LEU A 48 -8.10 8.79 10.36
N ARG A 49 -9.02 9.67 10.80
CA ARG A 49 -9.52 9.65 12.18
C ARG A 49 -10.31 8.38 12.47
N ARG A 50 -11.19 7.97 11.56
CA ARG A 50 -11.93 6.70 11.67
C ARG A 50 -10.98 5.51 11.81
N ILE A 51 -9.96 5.40 10.94
CA ILE A 51 -8.96 4.32 11.01
C ILE A 51 -8.27 4.31 12.38
N ARG A 52 -7.90 5.49 12.92
CA ARG A 52 -7.27 5.58 14.24
C ARG A 52 -8.21 5.16 15.38
N LEU A 53 -9.49 5.49 15.29
CA LEU A 53 -10.50 5.06 16.25
C LEU A 53 -10.68 3.55 16.19
N GLU A 54 -10.90 2.98 15.01
CA GLU A 54 -11.00 1.51 14.79
C GLU A 54 -9.74 0.79 15.31
N THR A 55 -8.55 1.33 15.05
CA THR A 55 -7.28 0.78 15.56
C THR A 55 -7.25 0.79 17.09
N LYS A 56 -7.74 1.86 17.72
CA LYS A 56 -7.77 2.00 19.19
C LYS A 56 -8.81 1.07 19.82
N GLU A 57 -10.00 0.99 19.25
CA GLU A 57 -11.08 0.09 19.68
C GLU A 57 -10.63 -1.37 19.68
N ARG A 58 -9.89 -1.78 18.64
CA ARG A 58 -9.33 -3.12 18.49
C ARG A 58 -8.03 -3.34 19.28
N LYS A 59 -7.59 -2.35 20.06
CA LYS A 59 -6.32 -2.36 20.82
C LYS A 59 -5.10 -2.70 19.95
N ALA A 60 -5.17 -2.45 18.64
CA ALA A 60 -4.16 -2.82 17.66
C ALA A 60 -2.92 -1.90 17.72
N LYS A 61 -1.74 -2.43 17.40
CA LYS A 61 -0.47 -1.68 17.30
C LYS A 61 -0.45 -0.80 16.04
N TRP A 62 -1.13 -1.22 14.98
CA TRP A 62 -1.22 -0.51 13.72
C TRP A 62 -2.52 -0.89 13.01
N GLY A 63 -3.06 0.05 12.22
CA GLY A 63 -4.23 -0.17 11.39
C GLY A 63 -4.17 0.67 10.13
N GLY A 64 -4.69 0.13 9.03
CA GLY A 64 -4.66 0.78 7.72
C GLY A 64 -5.66 0.19 6.76
N ILE A 65 -6.15 1.00 5.82
CA ILE A 65 -7.01 0.54 4.72
C ILE A 65 -6.16 0.37 3.47
N MET A 66 -6.33 -0.77 2.82
CA MET A 66 -5.60 -1.14 1.61
C MET A 66 -6.56 -1.70 0.56
N THR A 67 -6.11 -1.77 -0.69
CA THR A 67 -6.88 -2.38 -1.77
C THR A 67 -6.35 -3.76 -2.07
N VAL A 68 -7.20 -4.78 -2.08
CA VAL A 68 -6.84 -6.14 -2.46
C VAL A 68 -6.53 -6.18 -3.95
N VAL A 69 -5.37 -6.72 -4.30
CA VAL A 69 -4.95 -6.89 -5.70
C VAL A 69 -4.99 -8.36 -6.11
N SER A 70 -4.62 -9.28 -5.23
CA SER A 70 -4.59 -10.72 -5.51
C SER A 70 -4.52 -11.53 -4.23
N GLY A 71 -4.96 -12.79 -4.28
CA GLY A 71 -4.67 -13.82 -3.26
C GLY A 71 -5.71 -13.98 -2.14
N LEU A 72 -6.77 -13.18 -2.15
CA LEU A 72 -7.93 -13.36 -1.28
C LEU A 72 -9.16 -13.73 -2.12
N SER A 73 -10.16 -14.36 -1.51
CA SER A 73 -11.45 -14.68 -2.14
C SER A 73 -12.22 -13.45 -2.65
N SER A 74 -11.90 -12.27 -2.12
CA SER A 74 -12.59 -11.04 -2.46
C SER A 74 -12.20 -10.50 -3.83
N PHE A 75 -13.10 -9.70 -4.41
CA PHE A 75 -12.88 -9.12 -5.73
C PHE A 75 -11.63 -8.23 -5.78
N MET A 76 -10.80 -8.40 -6.81
CA MET A 76 -9.67 -7.52 -7.06
C MET A 76 -10.15 -6.06 -7.13
N GLY A 77 -9.58 -5.19 -6.30
CA GLY A 77 -9.97 -3.79 -6.19
C GLY A 77 -10.84 -3.46 -4.98
N THR A 78 -11.25 -4.43 -4.16
CA THR A 78 -11.98 -4.15 -2.91
C THR A 78 -11.06 -3.53 -1.86
N SER A 79 -11.64 -2.69 -1.00
CA SER A 79 -10.95 -2.16 0.17
C SER A 79 -10.97 -3.19 1.31
N CYS A 80 -9.81 -3.53 1.83
CA CYS A 80 -9.63 -4.35 3.02
C CYS A 80 -9.03 -3.52 4.17
N HIS A 81 -9.45 -3.82 5.40
CA HIS A 81 -8.85 -3.26 6.60
C HIS A 81 -7.77 -4.23 7.09
N LEU A 82 -6.57 -3.70 7.34
CA LEU A 82 -5.46 -4.46 7.88
C LEU A 82 -5.11 -3.92 9.26
N PHE A 83 -4.94 -4.83 10.23
CA PHE A 83 -4.53 -4.48 11.58
C PHE A 83 -3.40 -5.40 12.05
N ILE A 84 -2.52 -4.87 12.89
CA ILE A 84 -1.56 -5.68 13.66
C ILE A 84 -2.04 -5.70 15.11
N THR A 85 -2.36 -6.88 15.64
CA THR A 85 -2.79 -7.03 17.04
C THR A 85 -1.61 -6.88 18.00
N ARG A 86 -1.88 -6.87 19.32
CA ARG A 86 -0.80 -6.90 20.32
C ARG A 86 -0.09 -8.25 20.40
N ASN A 87 -0.78 -9.30 19.98
CA ASN A 87 -0.32 -10.68 19.98
C ASN A 87 0.48 -11.03 18.72
N ASP A 88 0.86 -10.02 17.93
CA ASP A 88 1.61 -10.18 16.68
C ASP A 88 0.88 -11.05 15.66
N GLU A 89 -0.40 -10.75 15.47
CA GLU A 89 -1.23 -11.32 14.40
C GLU A 89 -1.61 -10.22 13.42
N LEU A 90 -1.62 -10.58 12.14
CA LEU A 90 -2.13 -9.75 11.06
C LEU A 90 -3.62 -10.06 10.88
N VAL A 91 -4.47 -9.09 11.22
CA VAL A 91 -5.90 -9.18 10.93
C VAL A 91 -6.15 -8.62 9.54
N VAL A 92 -6.80 -9.40 8.69
CA VAL A 92 -7.27 -9.01 7.36
C VAL A 92 -8.78 -9.05 7.36
N GLU A 93 -9.42 -7.89 7.30
CA GLU A 93 -10.87 -7.79 7.19
C GLU A 93 -11.25 -7.32 5.79
N ASP A 94 -12.12 -8.09 5.16
CA ASP A 94 -12.64 -7.82 3.84
C ASP A 94 -14.15 -8.09 3.82
N VAL A 95 -14.78 -7.88 2.66
CA VAL A 95 -16.21 -8.17 2.44
C VAL A 95 -16.56 -9.63 2.75
N SER A 96 -15.60 -10.54 2.55
CA SER A 96 -15.75 -11.97 2.83
C SER A 96 -15.68 -12.32 4.33
N GLY A 97 -15.21 -11.39 5.19
CA GLY A 97 -15.07 -11.60 6.63
C GLY A 97 -13.70 -11.18 7.18
N ALA A 98 -13.52 -11.40 8.49
CA ALA A 98 -12.27 -11.14 9.20
C ALA A 98 -11.41 -12.40 9.29
N ARG A 99 -10.12 -12.28 9.00
CA ARG A 99 -9.14 -13.35 9.09
C ARG A 99 -8.01 -12.96 10.01
N LEU A 100 -7.58 -13.89 10.85
CA LEU A 100 -6.48 -13.73 11.77
C LEU A 100 -5.32 -14.57 11.25
N ILE A 101 -4.19 -13.93 10.96
CA ILE A 101 -2.99 -14.62 10.46
C ILE A 101 -1.86 -14.37 11.46
N PRO A 102 -1.51 -15.36 12.28
CA PRO A 102 -0.35 -15.28 13.15
C PRO A 102 0.92 -14.96 12.36
N PHE A 103 1.76 -14.04 12.86
CA PHE A 103 3.03 -13.73 12.19
C PHE A 103 3.93 -14.96 11.97
N PRO A 104 3.98 -15.98 12.85
CA PRO A 104 4.73 -17.21 12.58
C PRO A 104 4.37 -17.88 11.25
N GLU A 105 3.11 -17.86 10.84
CA GLU A 105 2.62 -18.47 9.59
C GLU A 105 3.01 -17.67 8.34
N ILE A 106 3.44 -16.42 8.51
CA ILE A 106 3.96 -15.59 7.44
C ILE A 106 5.41 -16.00 7.17
N ASP A 107 5.69 -16.53 5.98
CA ASP A 107 7.06 -16.84 5.55
C ASP A 107 7.82 -15.54 5.31
N ARG A 108 7.28 -14.68 4.45
CA ARG A 108 7.95 -13.43 4.08
C ARG A 108 6.98 -12.35 3.65
N MET A 109 7.29 -11.11 4.00
CA MET A 109 6.62 -9.91 3.50
C MET A 109 7.53 -9.15 2.55
N ALA A 110 6.94 -8.41 1.63
CA ALA A 110 7.67 -7.52 0.77
C ALA A 110 6.92 -6.21 0.52
N LEU A 111 7.67 -5.11 0.52
CA LEU A 111 7.19 -3.79 0.19
C LEU A 111 7.88 -3.31 -1.07
N LEU A 112 7.09 -3.07 -2.11
CA LEU A 112 7.60 -2.73 -3.43
C LEU A 112 6.70 -1.74 -4.14
N TYR A 113 7.23 -0.97 -5.08
CA TYR A 113 6.43 -0.03 -5.84
C TYR A 113 5.73 -0.73 -7.00
N GLY A 114 4.51 -0.31 -7.36
CA GLY A 114 3.81 -0.86 -8.53
C GLY A 114 4.65 -0.77 -9.82
N ARG A 115 5.43 0.31 -9.98
CA ARG A 115 6.37 0.46 -11.11
C ARG A 115 7.47 -0.60 -11.13
N SER A 116 7.88 -1.12 -9.97
CA SER A 116 8.88 -2.20 -9.92
C SER A 116 8.30 -3.51 -10.45
N VAL A 117 7.02 -3.79 -10.16
CA VAL A 117 6.32 -4.98 -10.68
C VAL A 117 6.16 -4.94 -12.20
N GLU A 118 5.90 -3.76 -12.78
CA GLU A 118 5.80 -3.62 -14.24
C GLU A 118 7.15 -3.82 -14.96
N LYS A 119 8.27 -3.45 -14.31
CA LYS A 119 9.59 -3.41 -14.94
C LYS A 119 10.41 -4.68 -14.78
N MET A 120 10.18 -5.43 -13.71
CA MET A 120 10.97 -6.61 -13.37
C MET A 120 10.19 -7.88 -13.70
N GLY A 121 10.90 -8.88 -14.22
CA GLY A 121 10.33 -10.22 -14.36
C GLY A 121 10.20 -10.91 -13.01
N ASP A 122 9.32 -11.92 -12.92
CA ASP A 122 9.03 -12.65 -11.68
C ASP A 122 10.28 -13.29 -11.06
N ARG A 123 11.19 -13.82 -11.88
CA ARG A 123 12.49 -14.36 -11.41
C ARG A 123 13.39 -13.29 -10.79
N GLN A 124 13.34 -12.06 -11.30
CA GLN A 124 14.12 -10.95 -10.74
C GLN A 124 13.50 -10.48 -9.43
N LEU A 125 12.16 -10.35 -9.38
CA LEU A 125 11.44 -10.04 -8.15
C LEU A 125 11.68 -11.12 -7.07
N MET A 126 11.67 -12.40 -7.43
CA MET A 126 12.00 -13.49 -6.52
C MET A 126 13.36 -13.28 -5.85
N LYS A 127 14.40 -12.96 -6.63
CA LYS A 127 15.76 -12.75 -6.12
C LYS A 127 15.85 -11.51 -5.23
N GLU A 128 15.27 -10.40 -5.65
CA GLU A 128 15.31 -9.12 -4.91
C GLU A 128 14.49 -9.15 -3.62
N LEU A 129 13.37 -9.87 -3.62
CA LEU A 129 12.52 -10.05 -2.44
C LEU A 129 12.97 -11.23 -1.56
N GLY A 130 13.89 -12.06 -2.09
CA GLY A 130 14.39 -13.28 -1.46
C GLY A 130 13.29 -14.30 -1.16
N PHE A 131 12.38 -14.51 -2.10
CA PHE A 131 11.40 -15.58 -2.00
C PHE A 131 12.03 -16.93 -2.39
N ARG A 132 11.56 -18.01 -1.77
CA ARG A 132 12.07 -19.37 -2.03
C ARG A 132 11.60 -19.95 -3.37
N SER A 133 10.40 -19.55 -3.83
CA SER A 133 9.88 -19.92 -5.16
C SER A 133 9.46 -18.69 -5.97
N ILE A 134 9.31 -18.89 -7.28
CA ILE A 134 8.95 -17.82 -8.23
C ILE A 134 7.52 -17.33 -7.92
N PRO A 135 7.33 -16.05 -7.55
CA PRO A 135 6.01 -15.49 -7.33
C PRO A 135 5.31 -15.20 -8.65
N HIS A 136 4.02 -15.50 -8.76
CA HIS A 136 3.22 -15.17 -9.94
C HIS A 136 2.62 -13.75 -9.83
N PHE A 137 3.29 -12.75 -10.41
CA PHE A 137 2.80 -11.36 -10.39
C PHE A 137 1.99 -10.96 -11.64
N SER A 138 1.56 -11.91 -12.49
CA SER A 138 0.80 -11.62 -13.71
C SER A 138 -0.48 -10.80 -13.44
N SER A 139 -1.30 -11.25 -12.50
CA SER A 139 -2.55 -10.55 -12.09
C SER A 139 -2.25 -9.17 -11.49
N VAL A 140 -1.18 -9.06 -10.72
CA VAL A 140 -0.74 -7.79 -10.12
C VAL A 140 -0.28 -6.81 -11.21
N ARG A 141 0.48 -7.28 -12.22
CA ARG A 141 0.88 -6.46 -13.37
C ARG A 141 -0.33 -5.96 -14.15
N ALA A 142 -1.28 -6.85 -14.44
CA ALA A 142 -2.53 -6.48 -15.12
C ALA A 142 -3.33 -5.43 -14.33
N TRP A 143 -3.38 -5.57 -13.00
CA TRP A 143 -4.06 -4.59 -12.14
C TRP A 143 -3.32 -3.24 -12.08
N VAL A 144 -1.99 -3.24 -11.98
CA VAL A 144 -1.18 -2.01 -11.99
C VAL A 144 -1.30 -1.27 -13.33
N ALA A 145 -1.35 -2.01 -14.45
CA ALA A 145 -1.56 -1.44 -15.78
C ALA A 145 -2.93 -0.75 -15.89
N ARG A 146 -3.99 -1.37 -15.37
CA ARG A 146 -5.35 -0.79 -15.30
C ARG A 146 -5.46 0.38 -14.32
N ASN A 147 -4.57 0.46 -13.32
CA ASN A 147 -4.58 1.48 -12.28
C ASN A 147 -3.29 2.30 -12.26
N PRO A 148 -3.06 3.25 -13.19
CA PRO A 148 -1.77 3.97 -13.31
C PRO A 148 -1.33 4.72 -12.04
N ARG A 149 -2.27 5.05 -11.14
CA ARG A 149 -1.97 5.68 -9.84
C ARG A 149 -1.16 4.76 -8.92
N SER A 150 -1.34 3.44 -9.01
CA SER A 150 -0.64 2.47 -8.15
C SER A 150 0.85 2.35 -8.48
N ARG A 151 1.29 2.72 -9.69
CA ARG A 151 2.71 2.73 -10.10
C ARG A 151 3.61 3.51 -9.15
N LYS A 152 3.10 4.61 -8.57
CA LYS A 152 3.83 5.48 -7.63
C LYS A 152 3.59 5.11 -6.16
N ARG A 153 2.80 4.09 -5.89
CA ARG A 153 2.38 3.66 -4.55
C ARG A 153 3.05 2.35 -4.17
N LEU A 154 3.07 2.09 -2.86
CA LEU A 154 3.61 0.87 -2.29
C LEU A 154 2.55 -0.24 -2.39
N LEU A 155 3.03 -1.42 -2.73
CA LEU A 155 2.33 -2.69 -2.66
C LEU A 155 2.93 -3.46 -1.48
N LEU A 156 2.06 -4.07 -0.68
CA LEU A 156 2.42 -5.04 0.34
C LEU A 156 2.15 -6.43 -0.23
N VAL A 157 3.18 -7.25 -0.27
CA VAL A 157 3.11 -8.66 -0.63
C VAL A 157 3.30 -9.45 0.65
N VAL A 158 2.38 -10.36 0.94
CA VAL A 158 2.46 -11.25 2.09
C VAL A 158 2.47 -12.67 1.55
N ARG A 159 3.52 -13.42 1.87
CA ARG A 159 3.67 -14.82 1.51
C ARG A 159 3.54 -15.68 2.77
N PHE A 160 2.76 -16.74 2.67
CA PHE A 160 2.47 -17.64 3.78
C PHE A 160 3.29 -18.92 3.69
N GLN A 161 3.54 -19.57 4.83
CA GLN A 161 4.20 -20.87 4.90
C GLN A 161 3.29 -21.98 4.38
N GLN A 162 2.00 -21.88 4.69
CA GLN A 162 0.94 -22.76 4.22
C GLN A 162 -0.11 -21.92 3.50
N PRO A 163 -0.79 -22.46 2.48
CA PRO A 163 -1.90 -21.75 1.83
C PRO A 163 -2.97 -21.40 2.87
N LEU A 164 -3.57 -20.21 2.74
CA LEU A 164 -4.54 -19.69 3.71
C LEU A 164 -5.77 -20.58 3.88
N ASN A 165 -6.12 -21.40 2.88
CA ASN A 165 -7.17 -22.41 2.97
C ASN A 165 -7.06 -23.42 1.82
N GLU A 166 -7.62 -24.64 1.96
CA GLU A 166 -7.65 -25.64 0.87
C GLU A 166 -8.48 -25.17 -0.35
N LEU A 167 -9.48 -24.32 -0.12
CA LEU A 167 -10.28 -23.68 -1.17
C LEU A 167 -9.60 -22.44 -1.77
N GLU A 168 -8.64 -21.86 -1.05
CA GLU A 168 -7.92 -20.65 -1.41
C GLU A 168 -6.42 -20.98 -1.47
N TYR A 169 -6.05 -21.74 -2.50
CA TYR A 169 -4.65 -22.05 -2.85
C TYR A 169 -3.89 -20.81 -3.32
N SER A 170 -3.78 -19.80 -2.45
CA SER A 170 -3.01 -18.59 -2.65
C SER A 170 -1.89 -18.57 -1.62
N GLU A 171 -0.70 -19.01 -2.05
CA GLU A 171 0.53 -18.90 -1.26
C GLU A 171 0.93 -17.43 -0.97
N MET A 172 0.32 -16.49 -1.68
CA MET A 172 0.68 -15.07 -1.67
C MET A 172 -0.55 -14.18 -1.83
N VAL A 173 -0.64 -13.17 -0.96
CA VAL A 173 -1.61 -12.08 -1.06
C VAL A 173 -0.89 -10.78 -1.38
N VAL A 174 -1.50 -9.96 -2.23
CA VAL A 174 -0.97 -8.65 -2.61
C VAL A 174 -2.00 -7.56 -2.35
N PHE A 175 -1.57 -6.55 -1.60
CA PHE A 175 -2.34 -5.36 -1.28
C PHE A 175 -1.69 -4.12 -1.87
N SER A 176 -2.49 -3.11 -2.22
CA SER A 176 -2.03 -1.83 -2.72
C SER A 176 -2.46 -0.69 -1.81
N ASP A 177 -1.51 0.17 -1.40
CA ASP A 177 -1.81 1.44 -0.73
C ASP A 177 -2.10 2.55 -1.76
N ILE A 178 -3.05 2.29 -2.67
CA ILE A 178 -3.35 3.21 -3.79
C ILE A 178 -3.89 4.55 -3.28
N GLU A 179 -4.68 4.49 -2.21
CA GLU A 179 -5.32 5.62 -1.56
C GLU A 179 -4.43 6.32 -0.52
N ASN A 180 -3.28 5.72 -0.16
CA ASN A 180 -2.37 6.23 0.87
C ASN A 180 -3.07 6.38 2.23
N LEU A 181 -3.87 5.37 2.58
CA LEU A 181 -4.58 5.25 3.85
C LEU A 181 -3.94 4.18 4.76
N GLY A 182 -3.15 3.26 4.20
CA GLY A 182 -2.45 2.24 4.96
C GLY A 182 -1.20 2.76 5.66
N ASN A 183 -0.48 3.72 5.06
CA ASN A 183 0.81 4.19 5.58
C ASN A 183 1.80 3.03 5.80
N LEU A 184 2.03 2.27 4.73
CA LEU A 184 2.92 1.10 4.72
C LEU A 184 4.35 1.38 5.18
N ARG A 185 4.79 2.65 5.20
CA ARG A 185 6.09 3.03 5.75
C ARG A 185 6.16 2.81 7.26
N VAL A 186 5.10 3.14 7.99
CA VAL A 186 5.04 2.92 9.44
C VAL A 186 4.85 1.44 9.74
N PHE A 187 4.06 0.74 8.92
CA PHE A 187 3.95 -0.72 8.97
C PHE A 187 5.32 -1.39 8.90
N ALA A 188 6.15 -1.01 7.91
CA ALA A 188 7.49 -1.57 7.71
C ALA A 188 8.47 -1.35 8.86
N LEU A 189 8.27 -0.29 9.66
CA LEU A 189 9.16 0.08 10.76
C LEU A 189 8.86 -0.68 12.05
N ARG A 190 7.73 -1.39 12.12
CA ARG A 190 7.39 -2.23 13.27
C ARG A 190 8.37 -3.40 13.35
N PRO A 191 8.95 -3.70 14.53
CA PRO A 191 10.00 -4.72 14.65
C PRO A 191 9.51 -6.10 14.17
N GLU A 192 8.26 -6.45 14.48
CA GLU A 192 7.66 -7.74 14.13
C GLU A 192 7.52 -7.91 12.61
N VAL A 193 7.28 -6.80 11.92
CA VAL A 193 7.17 -6.74 10.46
C VAL A 193 8.54 -6.66 9.80
N ALA A 194 9.43 -5.82 10.33
CA ALA A 194 10.73 -5.51 9.74
C ALA A 194 11.62 -6.74 9.59
N VAL A 195 11.56 -7.66 10.56
CA VAL A 195 12.33 -8.92 10.54
C VAL A 195 11.94 -9.80 9.34
N LYS A 196 10.67 -9.76 8.93
CA LYS A 196 10.13 -10.58 7.83
C LYS A 196 9.98 -9.82 6.51
N THR A 197 10.27 -8.52 6.48
CA THR A 197 9.94 -7.66 5.31
C THR A 197 11.16 -7.31 4.47
N ALA A 198 11.11 -7.63 3.17
CA ALA A 198 12.03 -7.11 2.17
C ALA A 198 11.50 -5.80 1.59
N ILE A 199 12.30 -4.72 1.58
CA ILE A 199 11.90 -3.43 1.01
C ILE A 199 12.64 -3.21 -0.30
N LEU A 200 11.90 -3.15 -1.41
CA LEU A 200 12.44 -2.83 -2.72
C LEU A 200 12.38 -1.31 -2.96
N PRO A 201 13.52 -0.61 -3.04
CA PRO A 201 13.52 0.84 -3.23
C PRO A 201 12.96 1.22 -4.60
N ARG A 202 12.37 2.42 -4.69
CA ARG A 202 11.74 2.98 -5.91
C ARG A 202 12.69 3.07 -7.12
N ARG A 203 14.00 3.14 -6.86
CA ARG A 203 15.06 3.10 -7.87
C ARG A 203 15.94 1.91 -7.52
N VAL A 204 15.93 0.90 -8.38
CA VAL A 204 17.06 -0.03 -8.47
C VAL A 204 18.19 0.75 -9.11
N ARG A 205 18.92 1.50 -8.28
CA ARG A 205 20.22 2.05 -8.70
C ARG A 205 21.11 0.83 -8.90
N GLY A 206 21.46 0.55 -10.16
CA GLY A 206 22.54 -0.36 -10.49
C GLY A 206 23.83 0.13 -9.85
N LYS A 207 24.10 -0.33 -8.63
CA LYS A 207 25.42 -0.48 -8.02
C LYS A 207 25.22 -1.13 -6.66
N ARG A 208 25.71 -2.37 -6.55
CA ARG A 208 26.10 -3.00 -5.29
C ARG A 208 26.86 -1.96 -4.45
N ARG A 209 26.21 -1.35 -3.46
CA ARG A 209 26.88 -0.68 -2.35
C ARG A 209 26.17 -1.11 -1.08
N SER A 210 26.78 -2.13 -0.46
CA SER A 210 26.69 -2.51 0.95
C SER A 210 25.32 -2.34 1.61
N LEU A 211 24.39 -3.24 1.31
CA LEU A 211 23.22 -3.53 2.13
C LEU A 211 23.58 -4.44 3.32
N ARG A 212 24.73 -4.18 3.96
CA ARG A 212 25.25 -4.98 5.09
C ARG A 212 25.01 -4.32 6.46
N LYS A 213 24.22 -3.24 6.53
CA LYS A 213 24.00 -2.47 7.76
C LYS A 213 22.52 -2.20 8.12
N MET A 214 21.55 -2.87 7.50
CA MET A 214 20.13 -2.77 7.91
C MET A 214 19.39 -4.10 8.09
N THR A 215 20.05 -5.23 7.86
CA THR A 215 19.57 -6.54 8.29
C THR A 215 20.32 -6.93 9.55
N ALA A 216 19.60 -7.14 10.65
CA ALA A 216 20.13 -7.88 11.79
C ALA A 216 20.69 -9.23 11.28
N PRO A 217 21.81 -9.72 11.85
CA PRO A 217 22.36 -11.00 11.46
C PRO A 217 21.32 -12.09 11.72
N VAL A 218 20.99 -12.84 10.68
CA VAL A 218 20.28 -14.11 10.82
C VAL A 218 21.22 -15.03 11.60
N LEU A 219 20.82 -15.43 12.81
CA LEU A 219 21.49 -16.48 13.56
C LEU A 219 21.34 -17.78 12.78
N ASP A 220 22.47 -18.28 12.29
CA ASP A 220 22.57 -19.59 11.64
C ASP A 220 22.35 -20.66 12.72
N HIS A 221 21.25 -21.39 12.66
CA HIS A 221 20.93 -22.49 13.60
C HIS A 221 21.80 -23.75 13.40
N ASN A 222 22.82 -23.69 12.53
CA ASN A 222 23.74 -24.78 12.27
C ASN A 222 25.07 -24.71 13.05
N GLN A 223 25.18 -23.85 14.07
CA GLN A 223 26.36 -23.80 14.97
C GLN A 223 26.10 -24.28 16.40
N LEU A 224 25.01 -25.03 16.63
CA LEU A 224 24.78 -25.75 17.88
C LEU A 224 24.70 -27.25 17.62
N LYS A 225 25.86 -27.85 17.31
CA LYS A 225 26.19 -29.25 17.58
C LYS A 225 27.65 -29.35 17.95
#